data_AF-A0A8T2SGY4-F1
#
_entry.id   AF-A0A8T2SGY4-F1
#
_cell.length_a   1.000
_cell.length_b   1.000
_cell.length_c   1.000
_cell.angle_alpha   90.00
_cell.angle_beta   90.00
_cell.angle_gamma   90.00
#
_symmetry.space_group_name_H-M   'P 1'
#
loop_
_entity.id
_entity.type
_entity.pdbx_description
1 polymer ?
#
loop_
_entity_poly.entity_id
_entity_poly.type
_entity_poly.pdbx_seq_one_letter_code
_entity_poly.pdbx_strand_id
1 'polypeptide(L)'
;MTRVASPPVSAESLLLPMAPQHRLSGLQRQILSLYRSFLRVARTKPPDVRSRIEKYVGAQFRHDAAAVDKKDFQQIEYLVRRATKQLESLRNGSITGFQVVDGK
;
A
#
# COMPACT_ATOMS: atom_id res chain seq x y z
N MET A 1 -26.91 -47.57 8.25
CA MET A 1 -25.96 -46.58 7.72
C MET A 1 -25.90 -45.42 8.71
N THR A 2 -25.05 -45.53 9.72
CA THR A 2 -25.07 -44.67 10.91
C THR A 2 -24.23 -43.41 10.67
N ARG A 3 -24.84 -42.24 10.88
CA ARG A 3 -24.25 -40.92 10.70
C ARG A 3 -23.18 -40.70 11.79
N VAL A 4 -21.92 -40.51 11.38
CA VAL A 4 -20.82 -40.10 12.28
C VAL A 4 -21.13 -38.69 12.78
N ALA A 5 -21.31 -38.54 14.10
CA ALA A 5 -21.41 -37.24 14.75
C ALA A 5 -20.00 -36.62 14.82
N SER A 6 -19.83 -35.44 14.22
CA SER A 6 -18.61 -34.64 14.40
C SER A 6 -18.47 -34.19 15.86
N PRO A 7 -17.25 -34.23 16.44
CA PRO A 7 -17.04 -33.74 17.80
C PRO A 7 -17.25 -32.22 17.90
N PRO A 8 -17.69 -31.70 19.07
CA PRO A 8 -17.88 -30.27 19.28
C PRO A 8 -16.54 -29.55 19.22
N VAL A 9 -16.52 -28.43 18.50
CA VAL A 9 -15.38 -27.50 18.45
C VAL A 9 -15.23 -26.87 19.84
N SER A 10 -14.36 -27.45 20.69
CA SER A 10 -14.06 -26.93 22.02
C SER A 10 -13.48 -25.51 21.94
N ALA A 11 -13.95 -24.63 22.82
CA ALA A 11 -13.64 -23.19 22.88
C ALA A 11 -12.14 -22.83 23.06
N GLU A 12 -11.27 -23.83 23.22
CA GLU A 12 -9.82 -23.68 23.43
C GLU A 12 -9.08 -23.24 22.16
N SER A 13 -9.69 -23.41 20.96
CA SER A 13 -9.10 -22.99 19.69
C SER A 13 -9.15 -21.47 19.40
N LEU A 14 -9.75 -20.66 20.29
CA LEU A 14 -9.92 -19.21 20.09
C LEU A 14 -8.83 -18.34 20.72
N LEU A 15 -7.87 -18.93 21.44
CA LEU A 15 -6.75 -18.21 22.05
C LEU A 15 -5.46 -18.37 21.23
N LEU A 16 -5.53 -18.13 19.92
CA LEU A 16 -4.30 -17.82 19.19
C LEU A 16 -3.85 -16.43 19.67
N PRO A 17 -2.69 -16.30 20.35
CA PRO A 17 -2.18 -15.00 20.74
C PRO A 17 -2.09 -14.15 19.48
N MET A 18 -2.81 -13.04 19.48
CA MET A 18 -2.79 -12.09 18.38
C MET A 18 -1.31 -11.77 18.10
N ALA A 19 -0.83 -12.16 16.92
CA ALA A 19 0.58 -12.06 16.57
C ALA A 19 1.12 -10.67 16.97
N PRO A 20 2.35 -10.58 17.52
CA PRO A 20 2.89 -9.33 18.03
C PRO A 20 2.72 -8.25 16.97
N GLN A 21 1.89 -7.25 17.26
CA GLN A 21 1.67 -6.14 16.35
C GLN A 21 2.96 -5.33 16.32
N HIS A 22 3.78 -5.58 15.31
CA HIS A 22 5.02 -4.85 15.12
C HIS A 22 4.67 -3.37 14.95
N ARG A 23 5.02 -2.55 15.94
CA ARG A 23 4.71 -1.12 15.90
C ARG A 23 5.45 -0.50 14.72
N LEU A 24 4.70 0.07 13.80
CA LEU A 24 5.27 0.77 12.64
C LEU A 24 6.00 2.03 13.11
N SER A 25 7.16 2.29 12.54
CA SER A 25 7.89 3.56 12.75
C SER A 25 7.08 4.74 12.22
N GLY A 26 7.38 5.96 12.68
CA GLY A 26 6.72 7.17 12.20
C GLY A 26 6.81 7.31 10.68
N LEU A 27 7.99 7.05 10.12
CA LEU A 27 8.26 7.07 8.69
C LEU A 27 7.50 5.97 7.93
N GLN A 28 7.42 4.74 8.47
CA GLN A 28 6.59 3.69 7.87
C GLN A 28 5.10 4.07 7.83
N ARG A 29 4.59 4.68 8.90
CA ARG A 29 3.20 5.20 8.94
C ARG A 29 3.00 6.30 7.91
N GLN A 30 3.97 7.20 7.74
CA GLN A 30 3.93 8.26 6.74
C GLN A 30 3.87 7.68 5.31
N ILE A 31 4.74 6.73 4.98
CA ILE A 31 4.75 6.06 3.66
C ILE A 31 3.40 5.38 3.39
N LEU A 32 2.88 4.63 4.35
CA LEU A 32 1.60 3.94 4.19
C LEU A 32 0.41 4.92 4.09
N SER A 33 0.47 6.06 4.80
CA SER A 33 -0.53 7.13 4.68
C SER A 33 -0.49 7.75 3.28
N LEU A 34 0.71 7.98 2.75
CA LEU A 34 0.93 8.52 1.41
C LEU A 34 0.38 7.57 0.34
N TYR A 35 0.71 6.27 0.42
CA TYR A 35 0.17 5.24 -0.46
C TYR A 35 -1.37 5.23 -0.45
N ARG A 36 -1.98 5.19 0.74
CA ARG A 36 -3.45 5.22 0.87
C ARG A 36 -4.05 6.51 0.31
N SER A 37 -3.36 7.63 0.42
CA SER A 37 -3.81 8.92 -0.12
C SER A 37 -3.87 8.91 -1.65
N PHE A 38 -2.90 8.29 -2.33
CA PHE A 38 -2.98 8.05 -3.78
C PHE A 38 -4.22 7.23 -4.14
N LEU A 39 -4.47 6.12 -3.45
CA LEU A 39 -5.65 5.29 -3.72
C LEU A 39 -6.96 6.03 -3.45
N ARG A 40 -7.00 6.94 -2.47
CA ARG A 40 -8.19 7.79 -2.21
C ARG A 40 -8.42 8.76 -3.36
N VAL A 41 -7.38 9.42 -3.85
CA VAL A 41 -7.49 10.32 -5.01
C VAL A 41 -7.83 9.55 -6.28
N ALA A 42 -7.29 8.35 -6.49
CA ALA A 42 -7.61 7.51 -7.63
C ALA A 42 -9.12 7.18 -7.69
N ARG A 43 -9.77 6.95 -6.53
CA ARG A 43 -11.21 6.68 -6.45
C ARG A 43 -12.10 7.84 -6.92
N THR A 44 -11.58 9.07 -6.97
CA THR A 44 -12.33 10.23 -7.48
C THR A 44 -12.19 10.42 -8.99
N LYS A 45 -11.37 9.60 -9.66
CA LYS A 45 -11.14 9.65 -11.10
C LYS A 45 -11.99 8.60 -11.84
N PRO A 46 -12.21 8.76 -13.16
CA PRO A 46 -12.92 7.77 -13.98
C PRO A 46 -12.30 6.36 -13.86
N PRO A 47 -13.07 5.27 -14.08
CA PRO A 47 -12.62 3.89 -13.85
C PRO A 47 -11.31 3.52 -14.56
N ASP A 48 -11.15 3.92 -15.82
CA ASP A 48 -9.95 3.62 -16.61
C ASP A 48 -8.71 4.31 -16.04
N VAL A 49 -8.87 5.59 -15.67
CA VAL A 49 -7.81 6.41 -15.08
C VAL A 49 -7.44 5.89 -13.70
N ARG A 50 -8.45 5.57 -12.89
CA ARG A 50 -8.29 4.97 -11.56
C ARG A 50 -7.44 3.70 -11.63
N SER A 51 -7.79 2.77 -12.52
CA SER A 51 -7.08 1.50 -12.71
C SER A 51 -5.60 1.72 -13.07
N ARG A 52 -5.30 2.69 -13.97
CA ARG A 52 -3.92 3.05 -14.31
C ARG A 52 -3.14 3.62 -13.12
N ILE A 53 -3.76 4.51 -12.34
CA ILE A 53 -3.13 5.10 -11.14
C ILE A 53 -2.86 4.00 -10.10
N GLU A 54 -3.84 3.16 -9.78
CA GLU A 54 -3.70 2.09 -8.78
C GLU A 54 -2.58 1.11 -9.17
N LYS A 55 -2.52 0.69 -10.45
CA LYS A 55 -1.46 -0.18 -10.98
C LYS A 55 -0.08 0.45 -10.87
N TYR A 56 0.08 1.68 -11.36
CA TYR A 56 1.35 2.40 -11.33
C TYR A 56 1.84 2.62 -9.90
N VAL A 57 1.00 3.19 -9.03
CA VAL A 57 1.38 3.49 -7.64
C VAL A 57 1.69 2.20 -6.88
N GLY A 58 0.90 1.14 -7.10
CA GLY A 58 1.18 -0.16 -6.51
C GLY A 58 2.53 -0.75 -6.96
N ALA A 59 2.85 -0.67 -8.26
CA ALA A 59 4.12 -1.14 -8.79
C ALA A 59 5.30 -0.33 -8.25
N GLN A 60 5.19 1.01 -8.29
CA GLN A 60 6.27 1.91 -7.86
C GLN A 60 6.60 1.73 -6.38
N PHE A 61 5.60 1.70 -5.49
CA PHE A 61 5.85 1.52 -4.05
C PHE A 61 6.45 0.16 -3.73
N ARG A 62 6.08 -0.90 -4.47
CA ARG A 62 6.70 -2.23 -4.30
C ARG A 62 8.14 -2.25 -4.81
N HIS A 63 8.40 -1.65 -5.95
CA HIS A 63 9.74 -1.50 -6.50
C HIS A 63 10.64 -0.75 -5.53
N ASP A 64 10.22 0.42 -5.05
CA ASP A 64 11.02 1.25 -4.16
C ASP A 64 11.27 0.56 -2.81
N ALA A 65 10.29 -0.19 -2.29
CA ALA A 65 10.45 -0.98 -1.08
C ALA A 65 11.45 -2.15 -1.22
N ALA A 66 11.66 -2.65 -2.44
CA ALA A 66 12.64 -3.71 -2.73
C ALA A 66 14.02 -3.15 -3.08
N ALA A 67 14.08 -1.98 -3.73
CA ALA A 67 15.30 -1.38 -4.26
C ALA A 67 16.06 -0.51 -3.25
N VAL A 68 15.38 0.05 -2.25
CA VAL A 68 15.98 1.00 -1.29
C VAL A 68 16.27 0.31 0.04
N ASP A 69 17.50 0.47 0.55
CA ASP A 69 17.85 -0.02 1.88
C ASP A 69 17.02 0.72 2.95
N LYS A 70 16.43 -0.04 3.88
CA LYS A 70 15.66 0.48 5.02
C LYS A 70 16.43 1.46 5.92
N LYS A 71 17.76 1.48 5.85
CA LYS A 71 18.65 2.40 6.58
C LYS A 71 19.04 3.63 5.77
N ASP A 72 18.73 3.69 4.48
CA ASP A 72 18.99 4.86 3.64
C ASP A 72 17.87 5.90 3.82
N PHE A 73 17.88 6.55 4.99
CA PHE A 73 16.85 7.52 5.35
C PHE A 73 16.79 8.71 4.38
N GLN A 74 17.94 9.13 3.84
CA GLN A 74 18.00 10.26 2.90
C GLN A 74 17.27 9.92 1.60
N GLN A 75 17.52 8.73 1.03
CA GLN A 75 16.83 8.29 -0.18
C GLN A 75 15.34 8.10 0.07
N ILE A 76 14.96 7.52 1.21
CA ILE A 76 13.55 7.31 1.55
C ILE A 76 12.83 8.66 1.70
N GLU A 77 13.43 9.63 2.39
CA GLU A 77 12.86 10.98 2.51
C GLU A 77 12.74 11.70 1.17
N TYR A 78 13.73 11.54 0.28
CA TYR A 78 13.64 12.07 -1.08
C TYR A 78 12.44 11.48 -1.83
N LEU A 79 12.27 10.16 -1.80
CA LEU A 79 11.14 9.48 -2.45
C LEU A 79 9.80 9.91 -1.87
N VAL A 80 9.69 10.02 -0.54
CA VAL A 80 8.47 10.51 0.12
C VAL A 80 8.14 11.94 -0.32
N ARG A 81 9.12 12.84 -0.38
CA ARG A 81 8.93 14.22 -0.86
C ARG A 81 8.48 14.23 -2.33
N ARG A 82 9.13 13.46 -3.20
CA ARG A 82 8.79 13.34 -4.62
C ARG A 82 7.37 12.82 -4.82
N ALA A 83 7.00 11.74 -4.14
CA ALA A 83 5.67 11.14 -4.22
C ALA A 83 4.59 12.08 -3.63
N THR A 84 4.91 12.87 -2.60
CA THR A 84 3.99 13.88 -2.07
C THR A 84 3.66 14.95 -3.12
N LYS A 85 4.66 15.46 -3.83
CA LYS A 85 4.44 16.40 -4.95
C LYS A 85 3.58 15.79 -6.06
N GLN A 86 3.83 14.53 -6.42
CA GLN A 86 3.02 13.82 -7.43
C GLN A 86 1.56 13.67 -6.99
N LEU A 87 1.31 13.40 -5.71
CA LEU A 87 -0.03 13.33 -5.14
C LEU A 87 -0.75 14.68 -5.23
N GLU A 88 -0.06 15.77 -4.91
CA GLU A 88 -0.61 17.13 -5.02
C GLU A 88 -0.97 17.48 -6.46
N SER A 89 -0.08 17.19 -7.42
CA SER A 89 -0.37 17.38 -8.84
C SER A 89 -1.56 16.55 -9.32
N LEU A 90 -1.72 15.32 -8.83
CA LEU A 90 -2.85 14.45 -9.15
C LEU A 90 -4.18 14.98 -8.57
N ARG A 91 -4.12 15.57 -7.36
CA ARG A 91 -5.27 16.22 -6.71
C ARG A 91 -5.73 17.46 -7.48
N ASN A 92 -4.77 18.31 -7.85
CA ASN A 92 -5.04 19.57 -8.56
C ASN A 92 -5.45 19.36 -10.03
N GLY A 93 -5.40 18.13 -10.52
CA GLY A 93 -5.75 17.80 -11.91
C GLY A 93 -4.66 18.15 -12.93
N SER A 94 -3.50 18.63 -12.48
CA SER A 94 -2.34 18.93 -13.34
C SER A 94 -1.79 17.67 -14.02
N ILE A 95 -2.02 16.49 -13.42
CA ILE A 95 -1.67 15.20 -13.99
C ILE A 95 -2.94 14.35 -14.03
N THR A 96 -3.30 13.85 -15.21
CA THR A 96 -4.49 13.01 -15.41
C THR A 96 -4.22 11.54 -15.08
N GLY A 97 -2.96 11.11 -15.08
CA GLY A 97 -2.54 9.76 -14.70
C GLY A 97 -1.03 9.60 -14.80
N PHE A 98 -0.52 8.48 -14.29
CA PHE A 98 0.89 8.14 -14.41
C PHE A 98 1.10 7.23 -15.63
N GLN A 99 2.13 7.51 -16.41
CA GLN A 99 2.60 6.56 -17.42
C GLN A 99 3.55 5.59 -16.74
N VAL A 100 3.31 4.29 -16.93
CA VAL A 100 4.33 3.28 -16.67
C VAL A 100 5.42 3.54 -17.70
N VAL A 101 6.49 4.20 -17.28
CA VAL A 101 7.71 4.20 -18.08
C VAL A 101 8.29 2.83 -17.83
N ASP A 102 8.07 1.90 -18.76
CA ASP A 102 8.80 0.64 -18.81
C ASP A 102 10.27 1.01 -19.07
N GLY A 103 10.97 1.31 -17.98
CA GLY A 103 12.39 1.59 -17.99
C GLY A 103 13.14 0.28 -18.06
N LYS A 104 13.81 0.08 -19.20
CA LYS A 104 14.99 -0.77 -19.44
C LYS A 104 15.63 -1.42 -18.21
#